data_AF-A0A2M8ET68-F1
#
_entry.id   AF-A0A2M8ET68-F1
#
_cell.length_a   1.000
_cell.length_b   1.000
_cell.length_c   1.000
_cell.angle_alpha   90.00
_cell.angle_beta   90.00
_cell.angle_gamma   90.00
#
_symmetry.space_group_name_H-M   'P 1'
#
loop_
_entity.id
_entity.type
_entity.pdbx_description
1 polymer ?
#
loop_
_entity_poly.entity_id
_entity_poly.type
_entity_poly.pdbx_seq_one_letter_code
_entity_poly.pdbx_strand_id
1 'polypeptide(L)'
;SSSSEDGDIIINLTKDTPLYEGSFGTLIIKGNASISGTLSAQEIETEKLKAQDATVSGTLYADEIVTKHGRFGDLLVNEIAKTVENTSEESTPSAILSEEEINNLINEILASVPETTEPIKLSENISIPNDLLVSNSLNIGGTLSLSDNAVNTLSGPLYLQSLGLGGIDILAGKIIIDSSGNLTVEGDVTIKGRLATNIISPLPEGDLVIDLAQIPTSQESFQDTSEVKSGFGQLLVKGFDGQTVASIDASGSAYFASLGLEADYSATQSGTIIAAADNYQENGEYSPAIKTNATAGIGLLPANESEIMIYNPKITDQSLIYITPLTNTSNKVIYVKAKHANTANDGWFKVAIDVPINQDIQFNWWIIN
;
A
#
# COMPACT_ATOMS: atom_id res chain seq x y z
N SER A 1 12.00 77.28 -118.69
CA SER A 1 12.93 76.40 -117.98
C SER A 1 12.32 76.08 -116.64
N SER A 2 11.92 74.88 -116.27
CA SER A 2 11.94 73.54 -116.86
C SER A 2 10.85 72.78 -116.10
N SER A 3 9.94 72.14 -116.82
CA SER A 3 8.94 71.21 -116.30
C SER A 3 9.62 70.10 -115.50
N SER A 4 9.31 69.95 -114.21
CA SER A 4 9.55 68.69 -113.49
C SER A 4 8.27 67.86 -113.57
N GLU A 5 8.37 66.75 -114.28
CA GLU A 5 7.35 65.72 -114.40
C GLU A 5 6.95 65.21 -113.00
N ASP A 6 5.65 65.25 -112.69
CA ASP A 6 5.07 64.45 -111.60
C ASP A 6 5.17 62.98 -112.01
N GLY A 7 6.25 62.33 -111.60
CA GLY A 7 6.41 60.89 -111.69
C GLY A 7 6.18 60.28 -110.32
N ASP A 8 5.10 59.51 -110.16
CA ASP A 8 4.93 58.64 -109.00
C ASP A 8 6.12 57.68 -108.93
N ILE A 9 6.88 57.71 -107.82
CA ILE A 9 7.89 56.69 -107.55
C ILE A 9 7.18 55.52 -106.86
N ILE A 10 6.91 54.46 -107.63
CA ILE A 10 6.37 53.20 -107.09
C ILE A 10 7.55 52.33 -106.66
N ILE A 11 7.70 52.13 -105.35
CA ILE A 11 8.69 51.21 -104.77
C ILE A 11 7.97 49.88 -104.48
N ASN A 12 8.24 48.86 -105.29
CA ASN A 12 7.60 47.56 -105.18
C ASN A 12 8.48 46.58 -104.40
N LEU A 13 8.13 46.30 -103.15
CA LEU A 13 8.83 45.36 -102.26
C LEU A 13 8.07 44.04 -102.15
N THR A 14 7.69 43.42 -103.28
CA THR A 14 7.04 42.11 -103.27
C THR A 14 8.09 41.00 -103.14
N LYS A 15 8.03 40.28 -102.01
CA LYS A 15 8.81 39.07 -101.72
C LYS A 15 8.23 37.89 -102.50
N ASP A 16 8.69 37.69 -103.74
CA ASP A 16 8.52 36.44 -104.48
C ASP A 16 9.78 36.12 -105.31
N THR A 17 10.86 35.72 -104.62
CA THR A 17 11.86 34.69 -105.01
C THR A 17 13.00 34.62 -103.96
N PRO A 18 13.66 33.47 -103.77
CA PRO A 18 14.51 33.22 -102.60
C PRO A 18 15.93 33.77 -102.77
N LEU A 19 16.51 34.20 -101.63
CA LEU A 19 17.87 34.70 -101.40
C LEU A 19 18.01 36.23 -101.56
N TYR A 20 18.33 36.87 -100.42
CA TYR A 20 18.48 38.31 -100.17
C TYR A 20 17.16 39.09 -100.02
N GLU A 21 16.84 39.38 -98.74
CA GLU A 21 15.98 40.51 -98.40
C GLU A 21 16.61 41.77 -98.97
N GLY A 22 16.00 42.34 -100.01
CA GLY A 22 16.36 43.66 -100.49
C GLY A 22 16.01 44.67 -99.41
N SER A 23 17.02 45.20 -98.71
CA SER A 23 16.82 46.39 -97.87
C SER A 23 16.65 47.59 -98.80
N PHE A 24 15.48 48.22 -98.81
CA PHE A 24 15.44 49.62 -99.20
C PHE A 24 16.26 50.40 -98.17
N GLY A 25 17.15 51.30 -98.63
CA GLY A 25 17.92 52.15 -97.73
C GLY A 25 17.03 53.15 -96.99
N THR A 26 17.59 54.26 -96.52
CA THR A 26 16.81 55.32 -95.90
C THR A 26 15.98 56.07 -96.93
N LEU A 27 14.66 56.08 -96.77
CA LEU A 27 13.77 56.99 -97.52
C LEU A 27 13.81 58.37 -96.85
N ILE A 28 14.35 59.37 -97.53
CA ILE A 28 14.33 60.77 -97.05
C ILE A 28 13.29 61.56 -97.84
N ILE A 29 12.27 62.06 -97.15
CA ILE A 29 11.20 62.88 -97.74
C ILE A 29 11.43 64.33 -97.29
N LYS A 30 11.73 65.22 -98.24
CA LYS A 30 11.84 66.67 -97.99
C LYS A 30 10.48 67.34 -98.26
N GLY A 31 9.53 67.13 -97.35
CA GLY A 31 8.16 67.62 -97.47
C GLY A 31 7.16 66.78 -96.70
N ASN A 32 5.91 66.73 -97.17
CA ASN A 32 4.85 65.95 -96.55
C ASN A 32 4.84 64.51 -97.08
N ALA A 33 4.61 63.54 -96.19
CA ALA A 33 4.34 62.15 -96.53
C ALA A 33 2.91 61.80 -96.10
N SER A 34 2.17 61.07 -96.95
CA SER A 34 0.83 60.57 -96.63
C SER A 34 0.78 59.07 -96.87
N ILE A 35 0.24 58.32 -95.89
CA ILE A 35 0.06 56.87 -95.96
C ILE A 35 -1.45 56.63 -95.83
N SER A 36 -2.08 56.11 -96.88
CA SER A 36 -3.52 55.81 -96.89
C SER A 36 -3.89 54.51 -96.15
N GLY A 37 -2.89 53.73 -95.74
CA GLY A 37 -3.03 52.47 -95.01
C GLY A 37 -2.36 52.50 -93.64
N THR A 38 -1.77 51.37 -93.24
CA THR A 38 -1.10 51.20 -91.95
C THR A 38 0.40 51.50 -92.05
N LEU A 39 0.92 52.34 -91.16
CA LEU A 39 2.36 52.45 -90.90
C LEU A 39 2.72 51.42 -89.82
N SER A 40 3.38 50.33 -90.20
CA SER A 40 4.01 49.40 -89.25
C SER A 40 5.48 49.77 -89.11
N ALA A 41 5.88 50.23 -87.94
CA ALA A 41 7.25 50.63 -87.63
C ALA A 41 7.64 50.12 -86.24
N GLN A 42 8.91 49.75 -86.08
CA GLN A 42 9.44 49.34 -84.77
C GLN A 42 9.54 50.53 -83.81
N GLU A 43 9.87 51.70 -84.35
CA GLU A 43 9.99 52.95 -83.61
C GLU A 43 9.53 54.11 -84.50
N ILE A 44 8.80 55.06 -83.92
CA ILE A 44 8.36 56.29 -84.57
C ILE A 44 8.81 57.45 -83.70
N GLU A 45 9.78 58.22 -84.19
CA GLU A 45 10.19 59.48 -83.58
C GLU A 45 9.48 60.65 -84.29
N THR A 46 8.73 61.46 -83.54
CA THR A 46 8.01 62.62 -84.07
C THR A 46 7.94 63.71 -83.01
N GLU A 47 8.03 64.97 -83.43
CA GLU A 47 7.84 66.12 -82.53
C GLU A 47 6.38 66.26 -82.07
N LYS A 48 5.42 65.86 -82.92
CA LYS A 48 3.99 65.99 -82.62
C LYS A 48 3.16 64.92 -83.31
N LEU A 49 2.56 64.05 -82.51
CA LEU A 49 1.55 63.09 -82.96
C LEU A 49 0.15 63.68 -82.78
N LYS A 50 -0.66 63.71 -83.85
CA LYS A 50 -2.11 63.96 -83.79
C LYS A 50 -2.83 62.70 -84.25
N ALA A 51 -3.44 61.98 -83.31
CA ALA A 51 -4.25 60.80 -83.60
C ALA A 51 -5.71 61.07 -83.20
N GLN A 52 -6.66 60.53 -83.97
CA GLN A 52 -8.07 60.55 -83.59
C GLN A 52 -8.33 59.53 -82.47
N ASP A 53 -7.84 58.31 -82.66
CA ASP A 53 -7.84 57.24 -81.67
C ASP A 53 -6.41 56.68 -81.57
N ALA A 54 -5.97 56.37 -80.34
CA ALA A 54 -4.67 55.77 -80.08
C ALA A 54 -4.82 54.70 -78.99
N THR A 55 -4.30 53.50 -79.27
CA THR A 55 -4.23 52.39 -78.30
C THR A 55 -2.77 52.06 -78.06
N VAL A 56 -2.33 52.11 -76.80
CA VAL A 56 -0.97 51.74 -76.39
C VAL A 56 -1.03 50.40 -75.66
N SER A 57 -0.49 49.35 -76.28
CA SER A 57 -0.31 48.05 -75.63
C SER A 57 1.07 48.03 -74.97
N GLY A 58 1.15 48.45 -73.70
CA GLY A 58 2.41 48.59 -72.97
C GLY A 58 2.43 49.77 -72.02
N THR A 59 3.62 50.33 -71.77
CA THR A 59 3.81 51.46 -70.87
C THR A 59 3.92 52.77 -71.65
N LEU A 60 3.09 53.75 -71.28
CA LEU A 60 3.22 55.14 -71.74
C LEU A 60 4.03 55.93 -70.71
N TYR A 61 5.25 56.34 -71.07
CA TYR A 61 6.02 57.31 -70.31
C TYR A 61 5.67 58.71 -70.83
N ALA A 62 5.13 59.56 -69.97
CA ALA A 62 4.78 60.94 -70.30
C ALA A 62 5.04 61.84 -69.09
N ASP A 63 5.59 63.04 -69.32
CA ASP A 63 5.73 64.05 -68.28
C ASP A 63 4.36 64.52 -67.78
N GLU A 64 3.38 64.62 -68.70
CA GLU A 64 2.03 65.06 -68.38
C GLU A 64 0.97 64.41 -69.29
N ILE A 65 -0.13 63.94 -68.68
CA ILE A 65 -1.32 63.45 -69.39
C ILE A 65 -2.52 64.35 -69.01
N VAL A 66 -3.04 65.09 -69.99
CA VAL A 66 -4.20 65.96 -69.84
C VAL A 66 -5.38 65.39 -70.62
N THR A 67 -6.50 65.19 -69.94
CA THR A 67 -7.76 64.75 -70.56
C THR A 67 -8.73 65.93 -70.66
N LYS A 68 -9.83 65.75 -71.40
CA LYS A 68 -10.96 66.71 -71.40
C LYS A 68 -11.59 66.92 -70.00
N HIS A 69 -11.26 66.09 -69.02
CA HIS A 69 -11.75 66.15 -67.65
C HIS A 69 -10.65 66.51 -66.63
N GLY A 70 -9.48 66.99 -67.08
CA GLY A 70 -8.37 67.40 -66.21
C GLY A 70 -7.16 66.48 -66.26
N ARG A 71 -6.18 66.75 -65.38
CA ARG A 71 -4.95 65.97 -65.24
C ARG A 71 -5.23 64.68 -64.48
N PHE A 72 -4.56 63.59 -64.87
CA PHE A 72 -4.74 62.28 -64.23
C PHE A 72 -4.43 62.31 -62.71
N GLY A 73 -3.48 63.15 -62.28
CA GLY A 73 -3.14 63.35 -60.86
C GLY A 73 -4.29 63.92 -60.02
N ASP A 74 -5.14 64.75 -60.61
CA ASP A 74 -6.29 65.35 -59.91
C ASP A 74 -7.47 64.37 -59.79
N LEU A 75 -7.55 63.40 -60.71
CA LEU A 75 -8.62 62.39 -60.75
C LEU A 75 -8.44 61.32 -59.66
N LEU A 76 -7.19 60.99 -59.27
CA LEU A 76 -6.91 60.05 -58.18
C LEU A 76 -7.32 60.60 -56.80
N VAL A 77 -7.18 61.92 -56.61
CA VAL A 77 -7.51 62.59 -55.34
C VAL A 77 -9.02 62.57 -55.07
N ASN A 78 -9.85 62.69 -56.10
CA ASN A 78 -11.31 62.70 -55.95
C ASN A 78 -11.93 61.32 -55.67
N GLU A 79 -11.30 60.23 -56.11
CA GLU A 79 -11.75 58.85 -55.80
C GLU A 79 -11.28 58.38 -54.42
N ILE A 80 -10.09 58.84 -53.98
CA ILE A 80 -9.59 58.57 -52.62
C ILE A 80 -10.35 59.40 -51.58
N ALA A 81 -10.67 60.67 -51.87
CA ALA A 81 -11.44 61.52 -50.95
C ALA A 81 -12.84 60.95 -50.64
N LYS A 82 -13.51 60.34 -51.63
CA LYS A 82 -14.80 59.64 -51.44
C LYS A 82 -14.68 58.34 -50.62
N THR A 83 -13.50 57.75 -50.54
CA THR A 83 -13.24 56.55 -49.73
C THR A 83 -12.89 56.92 -48.28
N VAL A 84 -12.28 58.09 -48.07
CA VAL A 84 -11.89 58.62 -46.74
C VAL A 84 -13.06 59.29 -46.01
N GLU A 85 -14.04 59.89 -46.71
CA GLU A 85 -15.27 60.42 -46.07
C GLU A 85 -16.17 59.33 -45.46
N ASN A 86 -15.97 58.05 -45.81
CA ASN A 86 -16.66 56.91 -45.18
C ASN A 86 -15.82 56.19 -44.12
N THR A 87 -14.63 56.69 -43.76
CA THR A 87 -13.75 56.06 -42.75
C THR A 87 -13.28 57.03 -41.65
N SER A 88 -13.86 58.22 -41.56
CA SER A 88 -13.73 59.09 -40.38
C SER A 88 -14.94 58.95 -39.43
N GLU A 89 -15.37 57.72 -39.15
CA GLU A 89 -15.75 57.43 -37.78
C GLU A 89 -14.45 57.16 -37.05
N GLU A 90 -14.02 58.13 -36.24
CA GLU A 90 -13.09 57.82 -35.16
C GLU A 90 -13.58 56.54 -34.49
N SER A 91 -12.67 55.60 -34.24
CA SER A 91 -12.92 54.59 -33.22
C SER A 91 -13.28 55.36 -31.95
N THR A 92 -14.56 55.48 -31.67
CA THR A 92 -15.03 55.97 -30.38
C THR A 92 -14.37 55.10 -29.31
N PRO A 93 -14.08 55.61 -28.10
CA PRO A 93 -13.50 54.83 -27.01
C PRO A 93 -14.26 53.55 -26.61
N SER A 94 -15.35 53.22 -27.29
CA SER A 94 -16.21 52.03 -27.16
C SER A 94 -15.50 50.66 -27.24
N ALA A 95 -14.20 50.60 -27.50
CA ALA A 95 -13.39 49.37 -27.40
C ALA A 95 -12.55 49.29 -26.12
N ILE A 96 -12.48 50.36 -25.32
CA ILE A 96 -11.93 50.34 -23.96
C ILE A 96 -13.13 50.30 -23.04
N LEU A 97 -13.48 49.11 -22.56
CA LEU A 97 -14.46 48.97 -21.49
C LEU A 97 -14.01 49.87 -20.33
N SER A 98 -14.86 50.78 -19.92
CA SER A 98 -14.66 51.57 -18.71
C SER A 98 -14.48 50.66 -17.51
N GLU A 99 -13.83 51.14 -16.46
CA GLU A 99 -13.65 50.38 -15.21
C GLU A 99 -15.02 49.93 -14.63
N GLU A 100 -16.07 50.72 -14.87
CA GLU A 100 -17.45 50.37 -14.53
C GLU A 100 -18.03 49.27 -15.42
N GLU A 101 -17.79 49.28 -16.73
CA GLU A 101 -18.19 48.20 -17.64
C GLU A 101 -17.41 46.91 -17.39
N ILE A 102 -16.12 47.00 -17.04
CA ILE A 102 -15.31 45.86 -16.60
C ILE A 102 -15.87 45.30 -15.29
N ASN A 103 -16.20 46.16 -14.32
CA ASN A 103 -16.81 45.72 -13.07
C ASN A 103 -18.21 45.12 -13.29
N ASN A 104 -18.99 45.64 -14.23
CA ASN A 104 -20.28 45.09 -14.60
C ASN A 104 -20.12 43.73 -15.29
N LEU A 105 -19.12 43.56 -16.17
CA LEU A 105 -18.82 42.28 -16.81
C LEU A 105 -18.27 41.26 -15.80
N ILE A 106 -17.44 41.68 -14.85
CA ILE A 106 -16.98 40.85 -13.73
C ILE A 106 -18.16 40.44 -12.84
N ASN A 107 -19.07 41.36 -12.53
CA ASN A 107 -20.27 41.08 -11.75
C ASN A 107 -21.24 40.17 -12.52
N GLU A 108 -21.36 40.31 -13.84
CA GLU A 108 -22.16 39.45 -14.70
C GLU A 108 -21.54 38.05 -14.80
N ILE A 109 -20.22 37.96 -14.91
CA ILE A 109 -19.48 36.69 -14.87
C ILE A 109 -19.64 36.04 -13.49
N LEU A 110 -19.45 36.76 -12.38
CA LEU A 110 -19.64 36.27 -11.01
C LEU A 110 -21.10 35.89 -10.72
N ALA A 111 -22.08 36.58 -11.32
CA ALA A 111 -23.50 36.22 -11.23
C ALA A 111 -23.87 35.03 -12.14
N SER A 112 -23.10 34.81 -13.22
CA SER A 112 -23.27 33.68 -14.15
C SER A 112 -22.50 32.43 -13.72
N VAL A 113 -21.48 32.57 -12.86
CA VAL A 113 -20.94 31.47 -12.06
C VAL A 113 -22.03 31.19 -11.04
N PRO A 114 -22.80 30.10 -11.20
CA PRO A 114 -23.80 29.83 -10.20
C PRO A 114 -23.03 29.51 -8.92
N GLU A 115 -23.33 30.22 -7.83
CA GLU A 115 -23.18 29.64 -6.50
C GLU A 115 -24.13 28.45 -6.46
N THR A 116 -23.70 27.32 -7.05
CA THR A 116 -24.49 26.11 -7.12
C THR A 116 -24.55 25.55 -5.70
N THR A 117 -25.57 25.95 -4.95
CA THR A 117 -26.01 25.19 -3.78
C THR A 117 -26.60 23.85 -4.19
N GLU A 118 -26.95 23.68 -5.47
CA GLU A 118 -27.41 22.42 -6.04
C GLU A 118 -26.25 21.59 -6.62
N PRO A 119 -26.24 20.26 -6.42
CA PRO A 119 -25.22 19.39 -6.98
C PRO A 119 -25.27 19.40 -8.51
N ILE A 120 -24.12 19.60 -9.16
CA ILE A 120 -23.97 19.44 -10.61
C ILE A 120 -24.33 17.99 -10.96
N LYS A 121 -25.46 17.79 -11.64
CA LYS A 121 -25.89 16.48 -12.13
C LYS A 121 -25.24 16.21 -13.48
N LEU A 122 -24.23 15.35 -13.51
CA LEU A 122 -23.65 14.86 -14.75
C LEU A 122 -24.48 13.70 -15.29
N SER A 123 -24.78 13.73 -16.59
CA SER A 123 -25.75 12.84 -17.23
C SER A 123 -25.23 11.42 -17.48
N GLU A 124 -23.91 11.22 -17.52
CA GLU A 124 -23.29 9.93 -17.84
C GLU A 124 -21.95 9.77 -17.09
N ASN A 125 -21.42 8.54 -17.09
CA ASN A 125 -20.19 8.15 -16.39
C ASN A 125 -19.06 9.17 -16.62
N ILE A 126 -18.44 9.62 -15.53
CA ILE A 126 -17.28 10.51 -15.57
C ILE A 126 -16.03 9.64 -15.46
N SER A 127 -15.11 9.79 -16.41
CA SER A 127 -13.76 9.22 -16.30
C SER A 127 -12.80 10.32 -15.87
N ILE A 128 -12.13 10.14 -14.73
CA ILE A 128 -11.10 11.04 -14.21
C ILE A 128 -9.76 10.31 -14.41
N PRO A 129 -8.88 10.79 -15.30
CA PRO A 129 -7.69 10.03 -15.73
C PRO A 129 -6.59 9.93 -14.67
N ASN A 130 -6.57 10.88 -13.71
CA ASN A 130 -5.60 10.93 -12.63
C ASN A 130 -6.36 10.86 -11.29
N ASP A 131 -6.20 11.88 -10.46
CA ASP A 131 -6.75 11.91 -9.11
C ASP A 131 -8.12 12.59 -9.05
N LEU A 132 -9.01 12.02 -8.25
CA LEU A 132 -10.24 12.66 -7.80
C LEU A 132 -9.97 13.36 -6.46
N LEU A 133 -9.91 14.69 -6.48
CA LEU A 133 -9.84 15.49 -5.26
C LEU A 133 -11.26 15.78 -4.77
N VAL A 134 -11.58 15.33 -3.55
CA VAL A 134 -12.87 15.58 -2.89
C VAL A 134 -12.62 16.41 -1.64
N SER A 135 -13.13 17.63 -1.60
CA SER A 135 -12.87 18.59 -0.51
C SER A 135 -13.68 18.34 0.76
N ASN A 136 -14.81 17.63 0.66
CA ASN A 136 -15.72 17.43 1.79
C ASN A 136 -16.07 15.95 2.00
N SER A 137 -16.88 15.37 1.11
CA SER A 137 -17.31 13.97 1.26
C SER A 137 -17.61 13.33 -0.10
N LEU A 138 -17.18 12.09 -0.29
CA LEU A 138 -17.59 11.26 -1.42
C LEU A 138 -18.73 10.33 -1.00
N ASN A 139 -19.90 10.52 -1.58
CA ASN A 139 -21.06 9.66 -1.36
C ASN A 139 -21.31 8.82 -2.60
N ILE A 140 -21.32 7.49 -2.45
CA ILE A 140 -21.47 6.53 -3.56
C ILE A 140 -22.81 5.82 -3.41
N GLY A 141 -23.75 6.11 -4.33
CA GLY A 141 -25.05 5.43 -4.40
C GLY A 141 -25.91 5.51 -3.14
N GLY A 142 -25.61 6.43 -2.22
CA GLY A 142 -26.25 6.49 -0.89
C GLY A 142 -25.91 5.33 0.04
N THR A 143 -24.94 4.47 -0.31
CA THR A 143 -24.59 3.27 0.46
C THR A 143 -23.20 3.35 1.09
N LEU A 144 -22.28 4.13 0.53
CA LEU A 144 -20.93 4.35 1.06
C LEU A 144 -20.65 5.85 1.15
N SER A 145 -20.05 6.28 2.26
CA SER A 145 -19.63 7.66 2.49
C SER A 145 -18.19 7.70 2.99
N LEU A 146 -17.34 8.46 2.30
CA LEU A 146 -15.97 8.77 2.71
C LEU A 146 -15.93 10.25 3.08
N SER A 147 -15.73 10.55 4.35
CA SER A 147 -15.61 11.91 4.86
C SER A 147 -14.72 11.94 6.10
N ASP A 148 -14.09 13.09 6.34
CA ASP A 148 -13.15 13.30 7.43
C ASP A 148 -12.03 12.24 7.44
N ASN A 149 -12.08 11.30 8.39
CA ASN A 149 -11.15 10.18 8.54
C ASN A 149 -11.89 8.83 8.65
N ALA A 150 -13.07 8.71 8.03
CA ALA A 150 -13.94 7.55 8.15
C ALA A 150 -14.34 6.97 6.79
N VAL A 151 -14.54 5.65 6.78
CA VAL A 151 -15.17 4.91 5.68
C VAL A 151 -16.46 4.31 6.23
N ASN A 152 -17.60 4.88 5.86
CA ASN A 152 -18.90 4.54 6.45
C ASN A 152 -19.79 3.83 5.43
N THR A 153 -20.28 2.63 5.77
CA THR A 153 -21.34 1.96 5.03
C THR A 153 -22.69 2.30 5.63
N LEU A 154 -23.56 2.92 4.83
CA LEU A 154 -24.92 3.31 5.20
C LEU A 154 -25.93 2.17 4.99
N SER A 155 -25.58 1.19 4.16
CA SER A 155 -26.38 -0.02 3.92
C SER A 155 -25.47 -1.21 3.62
N GLY A 156 -25.64 -2.31 4.37
CA GLY A 156 -24.82 -3.52 4.26
C GLY A 156 -23.42 -3.39 4.90
N PRO A 157 -22.62 -4.48 4.87
CA PRO A 157 -21.26 -4.48 5.41
C PRO A 157 -20.24 -3.89 4.43
N LEU A 158 -19.14 -3.37 4.95
CA LEU A 158 -17.94 -3.05 4.17
C LEU A 158 -17.20 -4.34 3.83
N TYR A 159 -17.07 -4.63 2.54
CA TYR A 159 -16.20 -5.72 2.08
C TYR A 159 -14.85 -5.17 1.65
N LEU A 160 -13.77 -5.78 2.14
CA LEU A 160 -12.41 -5.56 1.68
C LEU A 160 -11.94 -6.86 1.00
N GLN A 161 -11.48 -6.78 -0.24
CA GLN A 161 -11.09 -7.96 -1.05
C GLN A 161 -12.17 -9.06 -1.08
N SER A 162 -13.42 -8.71 -1.41
CA SER A 162 -14.55 -9.66 -1.44
C SER A 162 -14.35 -10.87 -2.36
N LEU A 163 -13.52 -10.72 -3.40
CA LEU A 163 -13.17 -11.79 -4.32
C LEU A 163 -12.05 -12.71 -3.81
N GLY A 164 -11.34 -12.30 -2.75
CA GLY A 164 -10.23 -13.07 -2.16
C GLY A 164 -9.02 -13.24 -3.07
N LEU A 165 -8.83 -12.40 -4.10
CA LEU A 165 -7.75 -12.55 -5.08
C LEU A 165 -6.39 -12.04 -4.58
N GLY A 166 -6.38 -11.27 -3.49
CA GLY A 166 -5.17 -10.73 -2.86
C GLY A 166 -5.37 -10.55 -1.36
N GLY A 167 -4.28 -10.20 -0.67
CA GLY A 167 -4.29 -9.87 0.76
C GLY A 167 -4.69 -8.42 1.04
N ILE A 168 -4.76 -8.09 2.34
CA ILE A 168 -4.96 -6.74 2.86
C ILE A 168 -3.71 -6.39 3.69
N ASP A 169 -3.02 -5.31 3.32
CA ASP A 169 -1.91 -4.73 4.07
C ASP A 169 -2.38 -3.43 4.71
N ILE A 170 -2.22 -3.33 6.03
CA ILE A 170 -2.54 -2.15 6.82
C ILE A 170 -1.29 -1.70 7.57
N LEU A 171 -0.96 -0.41 7.44
CA LEU A 171 0.19 0.26 8.07
C LEU A 171 1.56 -0.30 7.63
N ALA A 172 1.76 -0.59 6.34
CA ALA A 172 3.05 -1.05 5.79
C ALA A 172 3.53 -2.37 6.42
N GLY A 173 2.65 -3.36 6.43
CA GLY A 173 2.91 -4.72 6.86
C GLY A 173 2.70 -5.01 8.35
N LYS A 174 2.32 -4.01 9.15
CA LYS A 174 2.11 -4.21 10.60
C LYS A 174 0.87 -5.06 10.91
N ILE A 175 -0.14 -4.99 10.06
CA ILE A 175 -1.30 -5.87 10.09
C ILE A 175 -1.52 -6.38 8.66
N ILE A 176 -1.41 -7.69 8.47
CA ILE A 176 -1.57 -8.33 7.16
C ILE A 176 -2.61 -9.43 7.26
N ILE A 177 -3.56 -9.43 6.32
CA ILE A 177 -4.41 -10.58 6.03
C ILE A 177 -3.97 -11.15 4.69
N ASP A 178 -3.49 -12.39 4.64
CA ASP A 178 -3.11 -13.02 3.38
C ASP A 178 -4.32 -13.50 2.56
N SER A 179 -4.08 -13.99 1.34
CA SER A 179 -5.14 -14.51 0.46
C SER A 179 -5.83 -15.79 1.00
N SER A 180 -5.27 -16.43 2.03
CA SER A 180 -5.86 -17.57 2.72
C SER A 180 -6.66 -17.16 3.97
N GLY A 181 -6.67 -15.87 4.31
CA GLY A 181 -7.35 -15.33 5.48
C GLY A 181 -6.54 -15.43 6.78
N ASN A 182 -5.24 -15.76 6.72
CA ASN A 182 -4.38 -15.76 7.90
C ASN A 182 -4.05 -14.31 8.28
N LEU A 183 -4.19 -13.99 9.56
CA LEU A 183 -3.89 -12.68 10.12
C LEU A 183 -2.51 -12.68 10.78
N THR A 184 -1.66 -11.72 10.43
CA THR A 184 -0.39 -11.41 11.11
C THR A 184 -0.47 -10.01 11.71
N VAL A 185 -0.07 -9.88 12.98
CA VAL A 185 0.05 -8.59 13.68
C VAL A 185 1.43 -8.53 14.31
N GLU A 186 2.23 -7.52 13.96
CA GLU A 186 3.60 -7.39 14.49
C GLU A 186 3.63 -6.83 15.93
N GLY A 187 2.60 -6.09 16.33
CA GLY A 187 2.48 -5.52 17.67
C GLY A 187 1.58 -6.35 18.61
N ASP A 188 1.30 -5.78 19.78
CA ASP A 188 0.44 -6.42 20.77
C ASP A 188 -1.04 -6.40 20.34
N VAL A 189 -1.75 -7.49 20.63
CA VAL A 189 -3.20 -7.58 20.44
C VAL A 189 -3.91 -7.54 21.79
N THR A 190 -4.68 -6.48 22.04
CA THR A 190 -5.52 -6.38 23.25
C THR A 190 -6.95 -6.84 22.95
N ILE A 191 -7.43 -7.85 23.68
CA ILE A 191 -8.80 -8.38 23.55
C ILE A 191 -9.57 -8.09 24.85
N LYS A 192 -10.49 -7.13 24.81
CA LYS A 192 -11.37 -6.80 25.96
C LYS A 192 -12.53 -7.79 26.13
N GLY A 193 -12.81 -8.59 25.09
CA GLY A 193 -13.87 -9.59 25.07
C GLY A 193 -13.34 -11.02 25.29
N ARG A 194 -13.99 -11.99 24.63
CA ARG A 194 -13.58 -13.40 24.67
C ARG A 194 -12.76 -13.76 23.42
N LEU A 195 -11.57 -14.31 23.62
CA LEU A 195 -10.83 -15.02 22.57
C LEU A 195 -11.39 -16.45 22.43
N ALA A 196 -11.91 -16.80 21.26
CA ALA A 196 -12.35 -18.15 20.93
C ALA A 196 -11.35 -18.76 19.94
N THR A 197 -10.71 -19.85 20.33
CA THR A 197 -9.72 -20.55 19.50
C THR A 197 -9.74 -22.04 19.81
N ASN A 198 -9.32 -22.86 18.83
CA ASN A 198 -9.12 -24.29 19.00
C ASN A 198 -7.74 -24.61 19.57
N ILE A 199 -6.70 -23.84 19.19
CA ILE A 199 -5.30 -24.07 19.54
C ILE A 199 -4.62 -22.73 19.86
N ILE A 200 -3.80 -22.71 20.91
CA ILE A 200 -2.87 -21.64 21.22
C ILE A 200 -1.47 -22.25 21.17
N SER A 201 -0.59 -21.70 20.33
CA SER A 201 0.80 -22.15 20.19
C SER A 201 1.72 -20.93 20.32
N PRO A 202 2.88 -21.07 20.98
CA PRO A 202 3.91 -20.05 20.87
C PRO A 202 4.49 -20.02 19.45
N LEU A 203 5.24 -18.95 19.15
CA LEU A 203 6.08 -18.87 17.96
C LEU A 203 7.17 -19.96 18.00
N PRO A 204 7.73 -20.36 16.83
CA PRO A 204 8.84 -21.29 16.79
C PRO A 204 9.96 -20.87 17.75
N GLU A 205 10.52 -21.85 18.45
CA GLU A 205 11.65 -21.67 19.39
C GLU A 205 11.34 -20.82 20.65
N GLY A 206 10.09 -20.41 20.86
CA GLY A 206 9.65 -19.69 22.06
C GLY A 206 8.69 -20.48 22.96
N ASP A 207 8.53 -20.01 24.20
CA ASP A 207 7.57 -20.54 25.16
C ASP A 207 6.25 -19.75 25.12
N LEU A 208 5.13 -20.44 25.43
CA LEU A 208 3.86 -19.76 25.68
C LEU A 208 3.87 -19.20 27.10
N VAL A 209 3.91 -17.88 27.21
CA VAL A 209 3.88 -17.18 28.51
C VAL A 209 2.45 -16.74 28.83
N ILE A 210 1.92 -17.19 29.96
CA ILE A 210 0.67 -16.70 30.55
C ILE A 210 1.03 -15.99 31.86
N ASP A 211 1.07 -14.66 31.81
CA ASP A 211 1.39 -13.84 32.98
C ASP A 211 0.16 -13.64 33.87
N LEU A 212 0.12 -14.41 34.97
CA LEU A 212 -0.92 -14.33 35.99
C LEU A 212 -0.63 -13.26 37.04
N ALA A 213 0.51 -12.56 37.04
CA ALA A 213 0.97 -11.75 38.17
C ALA A 213 0.55 -10.28 38.09
N GLN A 214 -0.35 -9.89 37.18
CA GLN A 214 -0.71 -8.48 36.98
C GLN A 214 -1.12 -7.80 38.29
N ILE A 215 -0.23 -6.97 38.84
CA ILE A 215 -0.55 -6.13 40.00
C ILE A 215 -1.47 -5.03 39.46
N PRO A 216 -2.68 -4.85 40.03
CA PRO A 216 -3.54 -3.76 39.60
C PRO A 216 -2.77 -2.44 39.73
N THR A 217 -2.67 -1.69 38.63
CA THR A 217 -1.94 -0.40 38.55
C THR A 217 -2.61 0.73 39.34
N SER A 218 -3.58 0.43 40.20
CA SER A 218 -4.14 1.39 41.14
C SER A 218 -3.16 1.57 42.29
N GLN A 219 -2.39 2.65 42.21
CA GLN A 219 -1.71 3.26 43.35
C GLN A 219 -2.74 3.72 44.38
N GLU A 220 -3.26 2.79 45.19
CA GLU A 220 -3.91 3.13 46.45
C GLU A 220 -3.27 2.31 47.56
N SER A 221 -2.44 3.02 48.33
CA SER A 221 -2.09 2.83 49.74
C SER A 221 -2.36 1.44 50.34
N PHE A 222 -1.26 0.71 50.53
CA PHE A 222 -1.14 -0.46 51.41
C PHE A 222 -1.71 -0.19 52.80
N GLN A 223 -2.79 -0.89 53.16
CA GLN A 223 -3.06 -1.29 54.54
C GLN A 223 -4.09 -2.43 54.62
N ASP A 224 -3.75 -3.62 54.12
CA ASP A 224 -4.16 -4.88 54.77
C ASP A 224 -3.40 -6.07 54.17
N THR A 225 -2.94 -6.99 55.01
CA THR A 225 -2.17 -8.20 54.64
C THR A 225 -3.05 -9.33 54.08
N SER A 226 -4.11 -8.99 53.37
CA SER A 226 -5.06 -9.95 52.82
C SER A 226 -4.84 -10.11 51.32
N GLU A 227 -4.26 -11.26 50.94
CA GLU A 227 -4.14 -11.80 49.58
C GLU A 227 -4.05 -10.76 48.45
N VAL A 228 -2.83 -10.46 47.98
CA VAL A 228 -2.65 -9.74 46.71
C VAL A 228 -3.23 -10.60 45.59
N LYS A 229 -4.50 -10.36 45.25
CA LYS A 229 -5.16 -11.00 44.11
C LYS A 229 -4.67 -10.30 42.86
N SER A 230 -4.14 -11.10 41.94
CA SER A 230 -3.80 -10.63 40.61
C SER A 230 -5.00 -9.96 39.93
N GLY A 231 -4.75 -8.86 39.23
CA GLY A 231 -5.68 -8.22 38.31
C GLY A 231 -6.04 -9.10 37.11
N PHE A 232 -5.22 -10.12 36.78
CA PHE A 232 -5.55 -11.17 35.81
C PHE A 232 -6.46 -12.26 36.43
N GLY A 233 -6.32 -12.52 37.73
CA GLY A 233 -7.05 -13.58 38.43
C GLY A 233 -6.34 -14.94 38.37
N GLN A 234 -7.01 -15.96 37.83
CA GLN A 234 -6.52 -17.34 37.74
C GLN A 234 -6.69 -17.87 36.32
N LEU A 235 -5.77 -18.73 35.88
CA LEU A 235 -6.00 -19.57 34.71
C LEU A 235 -7.02 -20.64 35.10
N LEU A 236 -8.18 -20.67 34.42
CA LEU A 236 -9.24 -21.63 34.70
C LEU A 236 -9.48 -22.52 33.48
N VAL A 237 -9.44 -23.84 33.70
CA VAL A 237 -9.92 -24.84 32.73
C VAL A 237 -11.32 -25.26 33.16
N LYS A 238 -12.29 -25.03 32.28
CA LYS A 238 -13.70 -25.36 32.52
C LYS A 238 -14.07 -26.68 31.86
N GLY A 239 -14.71 -27.57 32.61
CA GLY A 239 -15.32 -28.80 32.10
C GLY A 239 -16.78 -28.58 31.70
N PHE A 240 -17.53 -29.68 31.63
CA PHE A 240 -18.98 -29.63 31.40
C PHE A 240 -19.70 -28.78 32.46
N ASP A 241 -20.80 -28.14 32.06
CA ASP A 241 -21.65 -27.29 32.90
C ASP A 241 -20.93 -26.09 33.55
N GLY A 242 -19.77 -25.69 33.02
CA GLY A 242 -19.01 -24.52 33.50
C GLY A 242 -18.23 -24.74 34.80
N GLN A 243 -18.13 -25.99 35.26
CA GLN A 243 -17.34 -26.33 36.45
C GLN A 243 -15.85 -26.16 36.18
N THR A 244 -15.09 -25.62 37.15
CA THR A 244 -13.63 -25.57 37.05
C THR A 244 -13.07 -26.98 37.30
N VAL A 245 -12.37 -27.54 36.31
CA VAL A 245 -11.73 -28.86 36.39
C VAL A 245 -10.22 -28.79 36.53
N ALA A 246 -9.62 -27.64 36.23
CA ALA A 246 -8.27 -27.31 36.64
C ALA A 246 -8.11 -25.79 36.81
N SER A 247 -7.19 -25.36 37.67
CA SER A 247 -6.83 -23.95 37.79
C SER A 247 -5.38 -23.77 38.21
N ILE A 248 -4.80 -22.63 37.85
CA ILE A 248 -3.51 -22.14 38.33
C ILE A 248 -3.69 -20.69 38.76
N ASP A 249 -3.23 -20.35 39.95
CA ASP A 249 -3.23 -18.96 40.45
C ASP A 249 -1.83 -18.32 40.38
N ALA A 250 -1.77 -17.03 40.68
CA ALA A 250 -0.53 -16.25 40.65
C ALA A 250 0.53 -16.70 41.67
N SER A 251 0.17 -17.51 42.68
CA SER A 251 1.14 -18.10 43.61
C SER A 251 1.82 -19.35 43.04
N GLY A 252 1.38 -19.83 41.88
CA GLY A 252 1.79 -21.11 41.31
C GLY A 252 1.03 -22.31 41.89
N SER A 253 0.08 -22.07 42.80
CA SER A 253 -0.79 -23.14 43.29
C SER A 253 -1.69 -23.62 42.17
N ALA A 254 -1.77 -24.94 42.02
CA ALA A 254 -2.57 -25.57 40.98
C ALA A 254 -3.60 -26.54 41.61
N TYR A 255 -4.81 -26.52 41.06
CA TYR A 255 -5.85 -27.48 41.36
C TYR A 255 -6.20 -28.26 40.11
N PHE A 256 -6.40 -29.56 40.25
CA PHE A 256 -6.91 -30.45 39.22
C PHE A 256 -8.00 -31.32 39.84
N ALA A 257 -9.19 -31.37 39.24
CA ALA A 257 -10.31 -32.19 39.73
C ALA A 257 -9.99 -33.68 39.69
N SER A 258 -9.14 -34.10 38.76
CA SER A 258 -8.50 -35.40 38.74
C SER A 258 -7.13 -35.24 38.10
N LEU A 259 -6.12 -35.87 38.70
CA LEU A 259 -4.80 -35.99 38.13
C LEU A 259 -4.55 -37.47 37.85
N GLY A 260 -4.57 -37.85 36.58
CA GLY A 260 -4.11 -39.16 36.14
C GLY A 260 -2.60 -39.22 36.29
N LEU A 261 -2.12 -39.62 37.45
CA LEU A 261 -0.73 -40.02 37.61
C LEU A 261 -0.63 -41.42 37.01
N GLU A 262 -0.10 -41.52 35.80
CA GLU A 262 0.38 -42.81 35.30
C GLU A 262 1.52 -43.19 36.24
N ALA A 263 1.21 -44.04 37.21
CA ALA A 263 2.22 -44.61 38.07
C ALA A 263 3.16 -45.35 37.12
N ASP A 264 4.35 -44.81 36.93
CA ASP A 264 5.43 -45.58 36.36
C ASP A 264 5.76 -46.67 37.38
N TYR A 265 5.01 -47.77 37.33
CA TYR A 265 5.28 -48.99 38.07
C TYR A 265 6.69 -49.53 37.73
N SER A 266 7.38 -48.93 36.76
CA SER A 266 8.73 -49.21 36.31
C SER A 266 9.82 -48.42 37.05
N ALA A 267 9.59 -47.87 38.24
CA ALA A 267 10.72 -47.44 39.07
C ALA A 267 11.75 -48.57 39.29
N THR A 268 11.30 -49.84 39.21
CA THR A 268 12.14 -51.04 39.23
C THR A 268 12.72 -51.43 37.85
N GLN A 269 12.22 -50.91 36.72
CA GLN A 269 12.85 -51.10 35.39
C GLN A 269 13.83 -49.97 35.02
N SER A 270 13.55 -48.73 35.45
CA SER A 270 14.45 -47.58 35.29
C SER A 270 15.53 -47.53 36.39
N GLY A 271 15.32 -48.25 37.49
CA GLY A 271 16.24 -48.28 38.63
C GLY A 271 17.32 -49.34 38.49
N THR A 272 18.58 -48.99 38.72
CA THR A 272 19.65 -49.99 38.86
C THR A 272 19.59 -50.60 40.25
N ILE A 273 19.46 -51.93 40.33
CA ILE A 273 19.56 -52.68 41.60
C ILE A 273 21.05 -52.88 41.92
N ILE A 274 21.43 -52.57 43.14
CA ILE A 274 22.81 -52.64 43.64
C ILE A 274 22.83 -53.62 44.82
N ALA A 275 23.68 -54.64 44.76
CA ALA A 275 23.87 -55.56 45.88
C ALA A 275 24.60 -54.88 47.05
N ALA A 276 24.43 -55.37 48.27
CA ALA A 276 25.03 -54.75 49.46
C ALA A 276 26.57 -54.63 49.38
N ALA A 277 27.24 -55.64 48.81
CA ALA A 277 28.68 -55.63 48.62
C ALA A 277 29.13 -54.52 47.64
N ASP A 278 28.43 -54.36 46.52
CA ASP A 278 28.71 -53.33 45.52
C ASP A 278 28.39 -51.94 46.07
N ASN A 279 27.27 -51.80 46.79
CA ASN A 279 26.89 -50.55 47.42
C ASN A 279 27.92 -50.08 48.46
N TYR A 280 28.57 -51.02 49.15
CA TYR A 280 29.68 -50.68 50.05
C TYR A 280 30.92 -50.17 49.31
N GLN A 281 31.24 -50.72 48.14
CA GLN A 281 32.36 -50.23 47.33
C GLN A 281 32.07 -48.86 46.70
N GLU A 282 30.84 -48.65 46.24
CA GLU A 282 30.44 -47.43 45.52
C GLU A 282 30.09 -46.27 46.45
N ASN A 283 29.36 -46.55 47.54
CA ASN A 283 28.73 -45.53 48.38
C ASN A 283 29.05 -45.70 49.88
N GLY A 284 29.85 -46.70 50.28
CA GLY A 284 30.26 -46.91 51.67
C GLY A 284 29.19 -47.52 52.58
N GLU A 285 28.05 -47.95 52.04
CA GLU A 285 26.92 -48.50 52.79
C GLU A 285 26.73 -49.99 52.49
N TYR A 286 26.80 -50.83 53.52
CA TYR A 286 26.58 -52.29 53.39
C TYR A 286 25.08 -52.62 53.51
N SER A 287 24.30 -52.21 52.51
CA SER A 287 22.87 -52.47 52.39
C SER A 287 22.52 -52.61 50.91
N PRO A 288 21.58 -53.48 50.50
CA PRO A 288 21.08 -53.48 49.14
C PRO A 288 20.52 -52.11 48.78
N ALA A 289 20.56 -51.74 47.49
CA ALA A 289 20.06 -50.44 47.05
C ALA A 289 19.36 -50.47 45.70
N ILE A 290 18.54 -49.45 45.46
CA ILE A 290 17.96 -49.12 44.16
C ILE A 290 18.37 -47.68 43.83
N LYS A 291 18.94 -47.44 42.65
CA LYS A 291 19.23 -46.09 42.15
C LYS A 291 18.26 -45.71 41.04
N THR A 292 17.46 -44.67 41.25
CA THR A 292 16.38 -44.26 40.34
C THR A 292 16.15 -42.75 40.35
N ASN A 293 15.53 -42.19 39.32
CA ASN A 293 15.07 -40.80 39.26
C ASN A 293 13.53 -40.66 39.28
N ALA A 294 12.80 -41.76 39.49
CA ALA A 294 11.35 -41.76 39.57
C ALA A 294 10.86 -41.10 40.87
N THR A 295 9.70 -40.43 40.88
CA THR A 295 9.13 -39.83 42.11
C THR A 295 8.15 -40.76 42.83
N ALA A 296 7.83 -41.91 42.25
CA ALA A 296 7.08 -42.98 42.88
C ALA A 296 7.52 -44.33 42.30
N GLY A 297 7.26 -45.43 43.00
CA GLY A 297 7.72 -46.74 42.56
C GLY A 297 7.41 -47.90 43.49
N ILE A 298 7.88 -49.10 43.11
CA ILE A 298 7.89 -50.29 43.95
C ILE A 298 9.33 -50.60 44.36
N GLY A 299 9.57 -50.70 45.67
CA GLY A 299 10.81 -51.18 46.26
C GLY A 299 10.70 -52.63 46.70
N LEU A 300 11.84 -53.31 46.80
CA LEU A 300 11.96 -54.70 47.25
C LEU A 300 13.00 -54.78 48.35
N LEU A 301 12.58 -54.97 49.60
CA LEU A 301 13.48 -55.32 50.70
C LEU A 301 13.70 -56.84 50.68
N PRO A 302 14.90 -57.34 50.37
CA PRO A 302 15.15 -58.78 50.24
C PRO A 302 14.99 -59.54 51.56
N ALA A 303 14.69 -60.84 51.47
CA ALA A 303 14.66 -61.74 52.61
C ALA A 303 15.98 -61.71 53.38
N ASN A 304 15.87 -61.72 54.71
CA ASN A 304 16.97 -61.65 55.67
C ASN A 304 17.73 -60.32 55.72
N GLU A 305 17.31 -59.31 54.95
CA GLU A 305 17.80 -57.93 55.09
C GLU A 305 16.87 -57.14 56.02
N SER A 306 17.44 -56.22 56.81
CA SER A 306 16.67 -55.29 57.65
C SER A 306 16.42 -53.95 56.97
N GLU A 307 17.19 -53.60 55.94
CA GLU A 307 17.12 -52.30 55.30
C GLU A 307 17.51 -52.33 53.83
N ILE A 308 16.94 -51.39 53.08
CA ILE A 308 17.27 -51.10 51.69
C ILE A 308 17.41 -49.59 51.48
N MET A 309 18.39 -49.22 50.67
CA MET A 309 18.63 -47.84 50.24
C MET A 309 17.93 -47.55 48.91
N ILE A 310 17.38 -46.34 48.77
CA ILE A 310 16.83 -45.85 47.49
C ILE A 310 17.52 -44.52 47.18
N TYR A 311 18.49 -44.54 46.28
CA TYR A 311 19.18 -43.36 45.77
C TYR A 311 18.31 -42.64 44.75
N ASN A 312 18.06 -41.36 44.98
CA ASN A 312 17.24 -40.52 44.12
C ASN A 312 17.65 -39.04 44.19
N PRO A 313 18.04 -38.43 43.04
CA PRO A 313 18.48 -37.04 43.01
C PRO A 313 17.35 -36.03 43.25
N LYS A 314 16.07 -36.45 43.32
CA LYS A 314 14.94 -35.55 43.56
C LYS A 314 14.63 -35.30 45.03
N ILE A 315 15.35 -35.94 45.95
CA ILE A 315 15.12 -35.78 47.40
C ILE A 315 15.70 -34.45 47.86
N THR A 316 14.93 -33.72 48.65
CA THR A 316 15.28 -32.47 49.31
C THR A 316 15.05 -32.59 50.83
N ASP A 317 15.50 -31.60 51.59
CA ASP A 317 15.24 -31.55 53.03
C ASP A 317 13.75 -31.44 53.35
N GLN A 318 12.95 -30.89 52.43
CA GLN A 318 11.49 -30.76 52.57
C GLN A 318 10.72 -31.98 52.06
N SER A 319 11.38 -32.94 51.39
CA SER A 319 10.65 -34.07 50.81
C SER A 319 9.90 -34.89 51.84
N LEU A 320 8.63 -35.20 51.56
CA LEU A 320 7.88 -36.21 52.29
C LEU A 320 7.96 -37.53 51.54
N ILE A 321 8.30 -38.60 52.26
CA ILE A 321 8.46 -39.94 51.71
C ILE A 321 7.36 -40.82 52.30
N TYR A 322 6.49 -41.32 51.45
CA TYR A 322 5.42 -42.22 51.82
C TYR A 322 5.75 -43.62 51.35
N ILE A 323 5.49 -44.62 52.20
CA ILE A 323 5.64 -46.03 51.85
C ILE A 323 4.43 -46.84 52.29
N THR A 324 4.08 -47.87 51.51
CA THR A 324 2.98 -48.80 51.84
C THR A 324 3.39 -50.22 51.45
N PRO A 325 3.39 -51.19 52.38
CA PRO A 325 3.73 -52.58 52.04
C PRO A 325 2.71 -53.19 51.07
N LEU A 326 3.20 -53.97 50.12
CA LEU A 326 2.43 -54.74 49.14
C LEU A 326 2.38 -56.23 49.51
N THR A 327 3.43 -56.76 50.14
CA THR A 327 3.48 -58.14 50.63
C THR A 327 3.39 -58.20 52.15
N ASN A 328 3.13 -59.39 52.69
CA ASN A 328 3.02 -59.61 54.12
C ASN A 328 4.34 -59.26 54.82
N THR A 329 4.28 -58.43 55.86
CA THR A 329 5.47 -58.01 56.63
C THR A 329 5.73 -58.86 57.87
N SER A 330 4.99 -59.97 58.06
CA SER A 330 5.10 -60.85 59.23
C SER A 330 4.96 -60.08 60.56
N ASN A 331 3.95 -59.20 60.60
CA ASN A 331 3.67 -58.28 61.71
C ASN A 331 4.86 -57.38 62.08
N LYS A 332 5.69 -57.01 61.11
CA LYS A 332 6.73 -55.98 61.26
C LYS A 332 6.27 -54.70 60.59
N VAL A 333 6.62 -53.57 61.21
CA VAL A 333 6.37 -52.26 60.63
C VAL A 333 7.50 -51.97 59.65
N ILE A 334 7.15 -51.64 58.41
CA ILE A 334 8.08 -51.05 57.45
C ILE A 334 8.01 -49.53 57.60
N TYR A 335 9.16 -48.87 57.69
CA TYR A 335 9.23 -47.41 57.88
C TYR A 335 10.41 -46.78 57.14
N VAL A 336 10.35 -45.47 56.92
CA VAL A 336 11.48 -44.68 56.42
C VAL A 336 12.40 -44.38 57.60
N LYS A 337 13.57 -45.01 57.62
CA LYS A 337 14.55 -44.92 58.72
C LYS A 337 15.36 -43.63 58.66
N ALA A 338 15.72 -43.19 57.46
CA ALA A 338 16.50 -41.99 57.23
C ALA A 338 16.29 -41.47 55.80
N LYS A 339 16.59 -40.19 55.59
CA LYS A 339 16.73 -39.58 54.27
C LYS A 339 17.91 -38.61 54.26
N HIS A 340 18.44 -38.38 53.08
CA HIS A 340 19.49 -37.41 52.79
C HIS A 340 19.08 -36.60 51.56
N ALA A 341 19.04 -35.28 51.73
CA ALA A 341 18.77 -34.38 50.63
C ALA A 341 19.90 -34.45 49.60
N ASN A 342 19.52 -34.32 48.33
CA ASN A 342 20.47 -34.23 47.25
C ASN A 342 21.26 -32.91 47.35
N THR A 343 22.58 -32.99 47.50
CA THR A 343 23.48 -31.84 47.39
C THR A 343 24.43 -31.93 46.19
N ALA A 344 24.75 -33.14 45.74
CA ALA A 344 25.69 -33.40 44.65
C ALA A 344 25.30 -34.62 43.77
N ASN A 345 24.01 -34.78 43.49
CA ASN A 345 23.35 -35.98 42.91
C ASN A 345 23.47 -37.24 43.77
N ASP A 346 23.48 -37.05 45.09
CA ASP A 346 23.71 -38.07 46.12
C ASP A 346 22.49 -38.27 47.05
N GLY A 347 21.34 -37.69 46.72
CA GLY A 347 20.13 -37.85 47.53
C GLY A 347 19.70 -39.31 47.68
N TRP A 348 19.25 -39.69 48.87
CA TRP A 348 18.74 -41.04 49.15
C TRP A 348 17.74 -41.09 50.29
N PHE A 349 16.98 -42.18 50.36
CA PHE A 349 16.25 -42.57 51.56
C PHE A 349 16.41 -44.04 51.87
N LYS A 350 16.30 -44.38 53.16
CA LYS A 350 16.51 -45.72 53.68
C LYS A 350 15.19 -46.24 54.23
N VAL A 351 14.75 -47.40 53.75
CA VAL A 351 13.55 -48.11 54.22
C VAL A 351 13.99 -49.29 55.06
N ALA A 352 13.36 -49.50 56.21
CA ALA A 352 13.78 -50.53 57.15
C ALA A 352 12.62 -51.25 57.84
N ILE A 353 12.97 -52.42 58.39
CA ILE A 353 12.22 -53.17 59.40
C ILE A 353 13.14 -53.45 60.59
N ASP A 354 12.58 -53.55 61.79
CA ASP A 354 13.38 -53.73 63.01
C ASP A 354 14.05 -55.11 63.11
N VAL A 355 13.39 -56.13 62.57
CA VAL A 355 13.87 -57.52 62.62
C VAL A 355 13.73 -58.14 61.23
N PRO A 356 14.82 -58.65 60.62
CA PRO A 356 14.77 -59.33 59.34
C PRO A 356 13.77 -60.49 59.33
N ILE A 357 13.14 -60.70 58.18
CA ILE A 357 12.22 -61.81 57.96
C ILE A 357 12.70 -62.65 56.78
N ASN A 358 12.30 -63.92 56.73
CA ASN A 358 12.77 -64.90 55.75
C ASN A 358 12.01 -64.84 54.40
N GLN A 359 11.42 -63.70 54.05
CA GLN A 359 10.71 -63.48 52.80
C GLN A 359 10.90 -62.03 52.35
N ASP A 360 10.82 -61.80 51.04
CA ASP A 360 10.94 -60.46 50.48
C ASP A 360 9.73 -59.58 50.84
N ILE A 361 9.98 -58.29 51.11
CA ILE A 361 8.94 -57.28 51.30
C ILE A 361 8.91 -56.36 50.08
N GLN A 362 7.84 -56.40 49.31
CA GLN A 362 7.55 -55.38 48.31
C GLN A 362 6.78 -54.23 48.95
N PHE A 363 7.06 -52.99 48.53
CA PHE A 363 6.37 -51.81 49.03
C PHE A 363 6.27 -50.73 47.96
N ASN A 364 5.14 -50.03 47.91
CA ASN A 364 5.02 -48.78 47.18
C ASN A 364 5.81 -47.69 47.90
N TRP A 365 6.37 -46.75 47.15
CA TRP A 365 6.94 -45.52 47.68
C TRP A 365 6.62 -44.31 46.78
N TRP A 366 6.59 -43.12 47.38
CA TRP A 366 6.36 -41.83 46.73
C TRP A 366 7.25 -40.76 47.39
N ILE A 367 7.80 -39.81 46.61
CA ILE A 367 8.46 -38.57 47.04
C ILE A 367 7.59 -37.33 46.70
N ILE A 368 7.10 -36.60 47.71
CA ILE A 368 6.46 -35.27 47.55
C ILE A 368 7.54 -34.22 47.85
N ASN A 369 7.70 -33.21 46.99
CA ASN A 369 8.60 -32.08 47.20
C ASN A 369 7.85 -30.79 47.51
#